data_AF-A0AAU8JPS0-F1
#
_entry.id   AF-A0AAU8JPS0-F1
#
_cell.length_a   1.000
_cell.length_b   1.000
_cell.length_c   1.000
_cell.angle_alpha   90.00
_cell.angle_beta   90.00
_cell.angle_gamma   90.00
#
_symmetry.space_group_name_H-M   'P 1'
#
loop_
_entity.id
_entity.type
_entity.pdbx_description
1 polymer ?
#
loop_
_entity_poly.entity_id
_entity_poly.type
_entity_poly.pdbx_seq_one_letter_code
_entity_poly.pdbx_strand_id
1 'polypeptide(L)'
;MSDYHDLFLALELPGDLPAAELAELRWLLGETEQPAELTSADWESWGYPWPVLAGNTPSHGFDGTDVSLLLPANRVYPDGGTPWALTVRVCIHEDEFGMAMEVVEWLLRLATTEGWVGFLRYSGSDEVQHLVRHRDGFDLLDVRTARRDLALSRSF
;
A
#
# COMPACT_ATOMS: atom_id res chain seq x y z
N MET A 1 -19.54 16.18 -4.57
CA MET A 1 -19.02 14.96 -5.21
C MET A 1 -17.65 14.81 -4.62
N SER A 2 -17.40 13.70 -3.93
CA SER A 2 -16.08 13.42 -3.36
C SER A 2 -15.29 12.61 -4.37
N ASP A 3 -13.98 12.82 -4.37
CA ASP A 3 -13.08 11.98 -5.14
C ASP A 3 -12.46 10.86 -4.29
N TYR A 4 -12.08 9.78 -4.97
CA TYR A 4 -11.57 8.56 -4.38
C TYR A 4 -10.33 8.05 -5.11
N HIS A 5 -9.50 7.31 -4.39
CA HIS A 5 -8.36 6.60 -4.93
C HIS A 5 -8.52 5.09 -4.70
N ASP A 6 -8.41 4.29 -5.76
CA ASP A 6 -8.31 2.83 -5.68
C ASP A 6 -6.83 2.47 -5.56
N LEU A 7 -6.39 2.19 -4.32
CA LEU A 7 -5.05 1.74 -4.02
C LEU A 7 -4.97 0.24 -4.24
N PHE A 8 -3.98 -0.21 -5.00
CA PHE A 8 -3.58 -1.61 -5.08
C PHE A 8 -2.11 -1.76 -4.69
N LEU A 9 -1.81 -2.72 -3.81
CA LEU A 9 -0.46 -3.10 -3.39
C LEU A 9 -0.28 -4.61 -3.47
N ALA A 10 0.91 -5.04 -3.90
CA ALA A 10 1.36 -6.42 -3.82
C ALA A 10 2.82 -6.43 -3.34
N LEU A 11 3.04 -6.90 -2.11
CA LEU A 11 4.31 -6.75 -1.39
C LEU A 11 4.73 -8.07 -0.74
N GLU A 12 6.03 -8.21 -0.54
CA GLU A 12 6.61 -9.17 0.39
C GLU A 12 7.24 -8.44 1.58
N LEU A 13 6.94 -8.89 2.80
CA LEU A 13 7.53 -8.41 4.05
C LEU A 13 8.48 -9.48 4.61
N PRO A 14 9.50 -9.07 5.40
CA PRO A 14 10.44 -10.01 6.00
C PRO A 14 9.72 -10.96 6.97
N GLY A 15 10.20 -12.20 7.06
CA GLY A 15 9.55 -13.24 7.90
C GLY A 15 9.73 -13.01 9.40
N ASP A 16 10.76 -12.25 9.77
CA ASP A 16 11.12 -11.85 11.12
C ASP A 16 10.64 -10.42 11.46
N LEU A 17 9.56 -9.97 10.81
CA LEU A 17 8.92 -8.69 11.13
C LEU A 17 8.68 -8.59 12.64
N PRO A 18 9.09 -7.49 13.31
CA PRO A 18 8.96 -7.45 14.76
C PRO A 18 7.48 -7.40 15.16
N ALA A 19 7.20 -7.92 16.36
CA ALA A 19 5.84 -8.25 16.77
C ALA A 19 4.91 -7.03 16.86
N ALA A 20 5.45 -5.86 17.18
CA ALA A 20 4.70 -4.61 17.25
C ALA A 20 4.22 -4.17 15.86
N GLU A 21 5.12 -4.19 14.87
CA GLU A 21 4.84 -3.85 13.49
C GLU A 21 3.87 -4.85 12.85
N LEU A 22 4.01 -6.14 13.15
CA LEU A 22 3.06 -7.15 12.70
C LEU A 22 1.67 -6.94 13.33
N ALA A 23 1.60 -6.57 14.61
CA ALA A 23 0.33 -6.29 15.27
C ALA A 23 -0.36 -5.03 14.70
N GLU A 24 0.41 -3.95 14.49
CA GLU A 24 -0.08 -2.73 13.84
C GLU A 24 -0.55 -3.01 12.41
N LEU A 25 0.23 -3.77 11.62
CA LEU A 25 -0.18 -4.17 10.28
C LEU A 25 -1.50 -4.95 10.29
N ARG A 26 -1.65 -5.96 11.17
CA ARG A 26 -2.90 -6.74 11.24
C ARG A 26 -4.10 -5.88 11.62
N TRP A 27 -3.92 -4.93 12.53
CA TRP A 27 -4.95 -3.96 12.85
C TRP A 27 -5.28 -3.08 11.65
N LEU A 28 -4.29 -2.54 10.92
CA LEU A 28 -4.50 -1.73 9.72
C LEU A 28 -5.29 -2.47 8.64
N LEU A 29 -5.10 -3.79 8.52
CA LEU A 29 -5.83 -4.67 7.60
C LEU A 29 -7.25 -5.04 8.10
N GLY A 30 -7.62 -4.60 9.30
CA GLY A 30 -8.91 -4.89 9.93
C GLY A 30 -9.02 -6.30 10.55
N GLU A 31 -7.90 -6.98 10.80
CA GLU A 31 -7.89 -8.36 11.30
C GLU A 31 -7.92 -8.46 12.83
N THR A 32 -7.46 -7.41 13.53
CA THR A 32 -7.31 -7.41 15.00
C THR A 32 -7.74 -6.08 15.61
N GLU A 33 -7.82 -6.03 16.94
CA GLU A 33 -7.99 -4.78 17.69
C GLU A 33 -6.75 -3.88 17.59
N GLN A 34 -6.94 -2.59 17.86
CA GLN A 34 -5.89 -1.58 17.84
C GLN A 34 -4.80 -1.85 18.89
N PRO A 35 -3.52 -1.87 18.52
CA PRO A 35 -2.41 -1.90 19.47
C PRO A 35 -2.32 -0.62 20.32
N ALA A 36 -1.60 -0.70 21.44
CA ALA A 36 -1.40 0.44 22.33
C ALA A 36 -0.50 1.53 21.73
N GLU A 37 0.47 1.14 20.90
CA GLU A 37 1.42 2.03 20.24
C GLU A 37 1.28 1.87 18.74
N LEU A 38 1.25 3.00 18.04
CA LEU A 38 1.13 3.07 16.58
C LEU A 38 2.26 3.92 16.02
N THR A 39 2.87 3.47 14.93
CA THR A 39 4.04 4.07 14.29
C THR A 39 3.85 4.29 12.79
N SER A 40 2.72 3.85 12.24
CA SER A 40 2.45 3.89 10.80
C SER A 40 2.17 5.27 10.24
N ALA A 41 1.72 6.21 11.07
CA ALA A 41 1.39 7.57 10.69
C ALA A 41 1.43 8.49 11.93
N ASP A 42 1.40 9.79 11.71
CA ASP A 42 1.15 10.77 12.77
C ASP A 42 -0.36 10.85 13.10
N TRP A 43 -0.86 9.80 13.75
CA TRP A 43 -2.28 9.65 14.08
C TRP A 43 -2.87 10.79 14.91
N GLU A 44 -2.04 11.51 15.67
CA GLU A 44 -2.47 12.68 16.45
C GLU A 44 -2.87 13.83 15.52
N SER A 45 -2.07 14.10 14.49
CA SER A 45 -2.37 15.11 13.47
C SER A 45 -3.62 14.77 12.65
N TRP A 46 -3.92 13.48 12.48
CA TRP A 46 -5.11 12.99 11.77
C TRP A 46 -6.35 12.82 12.68
N GLY A 47 -6.23 13.13 13.97
CA GLY A 47 -7.32 13.22 14.93
C GLY A 47 -7.66 11.93 15.67
N TYR A 48 -7.69 10.78 14.98
CA TYR A 48 -7.80 9.46 15.61
C TYR A 48 -7.28 8.36 14.68
N PRO A 49 -6.86 7.19 15.20
CA PRO A 49 -6.46 6.05 14.40
C PRO A 49 -7.64 5.21 13.90
N TRP A 50 -7.54 4.67 12.68
CA TRP A 50 -8.49 3.71 12.12
C TRP A 50 -7.81 2.70 11.18
N PRO A 51 -8.43 1.53 10.92
CA PRO A 51 -7.81 0.51 10.08
C PRO A 51 -7.92 0.88 8.59
N VAL A 52 -7.04 1.76 8.12
CA VAL A 52 -7.10 2.37 6.78
C VAL A 52 -7.01 1.36 5.64
N LEU A 53 -6.42 0.19 5.86
CA LEU A 53 -6.30 -0.88 4.87
C LEU A 53 -7.34 -1.99 5.11
N ALA A 54 -8.40 -1.73 5.88
CA ALA A 54 -9.43 -2.74 6.15
C ALA A 54 -10.10 -3.19 4.85
N GLY A 55 -10.07 -4.49 4.59
CA GLY A 55 -10.76 -5.12 3.46
C GLY A 55 -12.06 -5.82 3.86
N ASN A 56 -12.53 -6.70 2.98
CA ASN A 56 -13.72 -7.55 3.13
C ASN A 56 -15.05 -6.78 3.16
N THR A 57 -15.10 -5.65 2.46
CA THR A 57 -16.29 -4.84 2.28
C THR A 57 -16.49 -4.53 0.78
N PRO A 58 -17.72 -4.22 0.35
CA PRO A 58 -17.93 -3.62 -0.97
C PRO A 58 -17.13 -2.33 -1.09
N SER A 59 -16.41 -2.16 -2.20
CA SER A 59 -15.63 -0.94 -2.44
C SER A 59 -16.60 0.23 -2.67
N HIS A 60 -16.30 1.40 -2.08
CA HIS A 60 -17.25 2.51 -2.08
C HIS A 60 -17.26 3.30 -3.40
N GLY A 61 -16.08 3.74 -3.85
CA GLY A 61 -15.91 4.56 -5.05
C GLY A 61 -15.64 3.78 -6.34
N PHE A 62 -15.50 2.45 -6.25
CA PHE A 62 -15.09 1.59 -7.36
C PHE A 62 -15.87 0.28 -7.38
N ASP A 63 -15.91 -0.38 -8.53
CA ASP A 63 -16.51 -1.72 -8.64
C ASP A 63 -15.76 -2.76 -7.78
N GLY A 64 -16.48 -3.81 -7.37
CA GLY A 64 -15.92 -4.95 -6.64
C GLY A 64 -15.81 -4.73 -5.13
N THR A 65 -14.80 -5.34 -4.52
CA THR A 65 -14.59 -5.33 -3.07
C THR A 65 -13.22 -4.80 -2.70
N ASP A 66 -13.13 -4.19 -1.52
CA ASP A 66 -11.87 -3.93 -0.86
C ASP A 66 -11.35 -5.24 -0.25
N VAL A 67 -10.07 -5.54 -0.44
CA VAL A 67 -9.45 -6.83 -0.12
C VAL A 67 -8.09 -6.59 0.49
N SER A 68 -7.87 -7.17 1.67
CA SER A 68 -6.59 -7.13 2.36
C SER A 68 -6.26 -8.52 2.88
N LEU A 69 -5.11 -9.06 2.48
CA LEU A 69 -4.71 -10.42 2.78
C LEU A 69 -3.22 -10.47 3.10
N LEU A 70 -2.89 -10.94 4.30
CA LEU A 70 -1.53 -11.19 4.77
C LEU A 70 -1.34 -12.68 5.07
N LEU A 71 -0.52 -13.36 4.28
CA LEU A 71 -0.28 -14.81 4.39
C LEU A 71 1.21 -15.11 4.47
N PRO A 72 1.64 -16.19 5.14
CA PRO A 72 2.99 -16.71 4.93
C PRO A 72 3.20 -17.05 3.45
N ALA A 73 4.30 -16.59 2.87
CA ALA A 73 4.65 -16.89 1.49
C ALA A 73 5.03 -18.38 1.34
N ASN A 74 4.89 -18.94 0.15
CA ASN A 74 5.27 -20.34 -0.11
C ASN A 74 6.79 -20.56 -0.23
N ARG A 75 7.59 -19.49 -0.20
CA ARG A 75 9.06 -19.54 -0.29
C ARG A 75 9.68 -19.56 1.09
N VAL A 76 10.86 -20.17 1.21
CA VAL A 76 11.66 -20.17 2.43
C VAL A 76 12.97 -19.45 2.13
N TYR A 77 13.35 -18.51 2.98
CA TYR A 77 14.64 -17.82 2.92
C TYR A 77 15.79 -18.78 3.27
N PRO A 78 17.04 -18.47 2.86
CA PRO A 78 18.20 -19.32 3.17
C PRO A 78 18.43 -19.59 4.66
N ASP A 79 17.95 -18.72 5.54
CA ASP A 79 18.00 -18.86 7.01
C ASP A 79 16.86 -19.70 7.61
N GLY A 80 15.95 -20.21 6.76
CA GLY A 80 14.78 -20.98 7.19
C GLY A 80 13.54 -20.14 7.51
N GLY A 81 13.62 -18.81 7.47
CA GLY A 81 12.48 -17.92 7.65
C GLY A 81 11.50 -17.96 6.48
N THR A 82 10.22 -17.67 6.74
CA THR A 82 9.19 -17.58 5.69
C THR A 82 8.69 -16.13 5.62
N PRO A 83 8.84 -15.42 4.49
CA PRO A 83 8.33 -14.06 4.35
C PRO A 83 6.81 -14.01 4.44
N TRP A 84 6.27 -12.82 4.62
CA TRP A 84 4.84 -12.58 4.45
C TRP A 84 4.56 -12.08 3.04
N ALA A 85 3.54 -12.63 2.39
CA ALA A 85 2.94 -12.11 1.18
C ALA A 85 1.72 -11.26 1.56
N LEU A 86 1.74 -10.00 1.15
CA LEU A 86 0.68 -9.03 1.39
C LEU A 86 0.06 -8.58 0.06
N THR A 87 -1.25 -8.61 -0.03
CA THR A 87 -2.01 -7.94 -1.08
C THR A 87 -3.06 -7.05 -0.45
N VAL A 88 -3.14 -5.80 -0.92
CA VAL A 88 -4.13 -4.81 -0.47
C VAL A 88 -4.77 -4.21 -1.71
N ARG A 89 -6.09 -4.10 -1.68
CA ARG A 89 -6.89 -3.27 -2.57
C ARG A 89 -7.92 -2.53 -1.72
N VAL A 90 -7.85 -1.21 -1.64
CA VAL A 90 -8.81 -0.42 -0.86
C VAL A 90 -9.20 0.87 -1.58
N CYS A 91 -10.43 1.32 -1.35
CA CYS A 91 -10.91 2.62 -1.75
C CYS A 91 -10.62 3.65 -0.66
N ILE A 92 -9.90 4.71 -1.01
CA ILE A 92 -9.50 5.80 -0.09
C ILE A 92 -10.22 7.07 -0.50
N HIS A 93 -10.87 7.75 0.45
CA HIS A 93 -11.45 9.06 0.20
C HIS A 93 -10.35 10.13 0.08
N GLU A 94 -10.53 11.16 -0.75
CA GLU A 94 -9.51 12.22 -0.96
C GLU A 94 -9.01 12.85 0.34
N ASP A 95 -9.90 13.12 1.30
CA ASP A 95 -9.54 13.66 2.63
C ASP A 95 -8.64 12.72 3.45
N GLU A 96 -8.67 11.41 3.17
CA GLU A 96 -7.90 10.38 3.87
C GLU A 96 -6.59 10.05 3.13
N PHE A 97 -6.40 10.57 1.93
CA PHE A 97 -5.30 10.18 1.03
C PHE A 97 -3.92 10.44 1.64
N GLY A 98 -3.73 11.61 2.28
CA GLY A 98 -2.46 11.96 2.92
C GLY A 98 -2.06 10.94 3.99
N MET A 99 -2.98 10.64 4.90
CA MET A 99 -2.78 9.65 5.96
C MET A 99 -2.53 8.25 5.38
N ALA A 100 -3.33 7.84 4.39
CA ALA A 100 -3.14 6.54 3.75
C ALA A 100 -1.74 6.44 3.14
N MET A 101 -1.19 7.53 2.61
CA MET A 101 0.16 7.55 2.05
C MET A 101 1.27 7.50 3.09
N GLU A 102 1.07 8.04 4.29
CA GLU A 102 1.99 7.80 5.43
C GLU A 102 2.02 6.31 5.81
N VAL A 103 0.85 5.66 5.87
CA VAL A 103 0.75 4.22 6.17
C VAL A 103 1.41 3.39 5.06
N VAL A 104 1.21 3.75 3.79
CA VAL A 104 1.90 3.09 2.68
C VAL A 104 3.40 3.31 2.75
N GLU A 105 3.88 4.51 3.06
CA GLU A 105 5.30 4.77 3.26
C GLU A 105 5.88 3.89 4.37
N TRP A 106 5.22 3.82 5.52
CA TRP A 106 5.59 2.92 6.61
C TRP A 106 5.66 1.47 6.14
N LEU A 107 4.65 0.99 5.42
CA LEU A 107 4.60 -0.37 4.90
C LEU A 107 5.73 -0.65 3.90
N LEU A 108 6.05 0.32 3.04
CA LEU A 108 7.12 0.21 2.05
C LEU A 108 8.52 0.26 2.69
N ARG A 109 8.69 0.91 3.85
CA ARG A 109 9.92 0.81 4.64
C ARG A 109 10.12 -0.61 5.19
N LEU A 110 9.05 -1.31 5.54
CA LEU A 110 9.08 -2.69 6.01
C LEU A 110 9.25 -3.70 4.87
N ALA A 111 8.80 -3.38 3.67
CA ALA A 111 8.80 -4.30 2.53
C ALA A 111 10.20 -4.68 2.03
N THR A 112 10.32 -5.92 1.56
CA THR A 112 11.51 -6.45 0.87
C THR A 112 11.41 -6.34 -0.64
N THR A 113 10.21 -6.23 -1.20
CA THR A 113 9.98 -6.02 -2.64
C THR A 113 10.67 -4.73 -3.10
N GLU A 114 11.35 -4.74 -4.24
CA GLU A 114 11.89 -3.54 -4.90
C GLU A 114 11.27 -3.39 -6.28
N GLY A 115 11.20 -2.16 -6.79
CA GLY A 115 10.55 -1.85 -8.06
C GLY A 115 9.04 -1.66 -7.91
N TRP A 116 8.27 -2.24 -8.83
CA TRP A 116 6.83 -1.97 -8.91
C TRP A 116 6.09 -2.73 -7.82
N VAL A 117 5.44 -1.97 -6.94
CA VAL A 117 4.80 -2.50 -5.73
C VAL A 117 3.28 -2.32 -5.73
N GLY A 118 2.75 -1.50 -6.65
CA GLY A 118 1.34 -1.19 -6.69
C GLY A 118 0.98 -0.12 -7.69
N PHE A 119 -0.26 0.36 -7.59
CA PHE A 119 -0.76 1.52 -8.33
C PHE A 119 -1.94 2.18 -7.62
N LEU A 120 -2.24 3.41 -8.03
CA LEU A 120 -3.43 4.17 -7.66
C LEU A 120 -4.24 4.49 -8.91
N ARG A 121 -5.56 4.36 -8.83
CA ARG A 121 -6.50 4.90 -9.83
C ARG A 121 -7.32 5.99 -9.17
N TYR A 122 -7.44 7.14 -9.80
CA TYR A 122 -8.22 8.27 -9.27
C TYR A 122 -9.62 8.26 -9.87
N SER A 123 -10.67 8.49 -9.09
CA SER A 123 -12.05 8.49 -9.61
C SER A 123 -12.35 9.66 -10.53
N GLY A 124 -11.62 10.78 -10.38
CA GLY A 124 -11.81 11.99 -11.18
C GLY A 124 -11.15 11.93 -12.56
N SER A 125 -10.37 10.89 -12.88
CA SER A 125 -9.72 10.74 -14.19
C SER A 125 -9.41 9.29 -14.54
N ASP A 126 -9.17 8.98 -15.83
CA ASP A 126 -8.70 7.64 -16.25
C ASP A 126 -7.18 7.46 -16.05
N GLU A 127 -6.57 8.13 -15.08
CA GLU A 127 -5.13 8.09 -14.84
C GLU A 127 -4.76 7.03 -13.80
N VAL A 128 -3.62 6.39 -14.05
CA VAL A 128 -3.05 5.37 -13.17
C VAL A 128 -1.64 5.81 -12.81
N GLN A 129 -1.38 5.93 -11.52
CA GLN A 129 -0.06 6.23 -10.97
C GLN A 129 0.53 4.94 -10.42
N HIS A 130 1.73 4.55 -10.85
CA HIS A 130 2.42 3.40 -10.27
C HIS A 130 3.15 3.80 -8.99
N LEU A 131 3.09 2.91 -8.00
CA LEU A 131 3.97 2.97 -6.85
C LEU A 131 5.22 2.17 -7.16
N VAL A 132 6.37 2.84 -7.11
CA VAL A 132 7.69 2.22 -7.33
C VAL A 132 8.53 2.41 -6.09
N ARG A 133 8.87 1.32 -5.41
CA ARG A 133 9.74 1.33 -4.23
C ARG A 133 11.20 1.15 -4.65
N HIS A 134 12.07 1.95 -4.06
CA HIS A 134 13.52 1.81 -4.13
C HIS A 134 14.10 1.75 -2.71
N ARG A 135 15.41 1.51 -2.58
CA ARG A 135 16.04 1.33 -1.27
C ARG A 135 15.83 2.51 -0.33
N ASP A 136 15.86 3.71 -0.88
CA ASP A 136 15.82 4.97 -0.12
C ASP A 136 14.42 5.60 0.00
N GLY A 137 13.36 4.92 -0.47
CA GLY A 137 12.00 5.47 -0.48
C GLY A 137 11.10 4.88 -1.57
N PHE A 138 10.14 5.67 -2.02
CA PHE A 138 9.26 5.30 -3.13
C PHE A 138 8.82 6.53 -3.92
N ASP A 139 8.43 6.28 -5.17
CA ASP A 139 7.90 7.28 -6.08
C ASP A 139 6.49 6.91 -6.56
N LEU A 140 5.69 7.94 -6.83
CA LEU A 140 4.43 7.85 -7.56
C LEU A 140 4.65 8.34 -9.01
N LEU A 141 4.54 7.43 -9.97
CA LEU A 141 4.86 7.70 -11.37
C LEU A 141 3.62 7.62 -12.27
N ASP A 142 3.31 8.70 -13.00
CA ASP A 142 2.26 8.68 -14.02
C ASP A 142 2.76 8.01 -15.32
N VAL A 143 2.04 6.96 -15.74
CA VAL A 143 2.34 6.16 -16.94
C VAL A 143 2.25 6.98 -18.23
N ARG A 144 1.40 8.01 -18.28
CA ARG A 144 1.20 8.81 -19.51
C ARG A 144 2.44 9.62 -19.86
N THR A 145 3.21 10.03 -18.85
CA THR A 145 4.45 10.79 -19.02
C THR A 145 5.59 9.89 -19.52
N ALA A 146 5.73 8.67 -18.98
CA ALA A 146 6.80 7.74 -19.35
C ALA A 146 6.76 7.28 -20.82
N ARG A 147 5.57 7.20 -21.44
CA ARG A 147 5.43 6.84 -22.87
C ARG A 147 5.91 7.95 -23.83
N ARG A 148 5.89 9.23 -23.43
CA ARG A 148 6.42 10.31 -24.26
C ARG A 148 7.95 10.24 -24.36
N ASP A 149 8.63 9.91 -23.26
CA ASP A 149 10.11 9.86 -23.23
C ASP A 149 10.68 8.63 -23.96
N LEU A 150 9.97 7.50 -23.92
CA LEU A 150 10.31 6.31 -24.71
C LEU A 150 10.08 6.49 -26.22
N ALA A 151 9.10 7.32 -26.62
CA ALA A 151 8.87 7.63 -28.03
C ALA A 151 9.94 8.58 -28.60
N LEU A 152 10.46 9.51 -27.79
CA LEU A 152 11.52 10.44 -28.19
C LEU A 152 12.91 9.80 -28.22
N SER A 153 13.19 8.82 -27.36
CA SER A 153 14.50 8.12 -27.32
C SER A 153 14.69 7.04 -28.38
N ARG A 154 13.61 6.56 -29.02
CA ARG A 154 13.67 5.62 -30.16
C ARG A 154 13.77 6.31 -31.53
N SER A 155 13.95 7.62 -31.54
CA SER A 155 14.09 8.43 -32.75
C SER A 155 15.51 8.98 -32.88
N PHE A 156 16.53 8.10 -32.89
CA PHE A 156 17.90 8.41 -33.33
C PHE A 156 18.55 7.18 -33.97
#